data_AF-A0A1I1YIU5-F1
#
_entry.id   AF-A0A1I1YIU5-F1
#
_cell.length_a   1.000
_cell.length_b   1.000
_cell.length_c   1.000
_cell.angle_alpha   90.00
_cell.angle_beta   90.00
_cell.angle_gamma   90.00
#
_symmetry.space_group_name_H-M   'P 1'
#
loop_
_entity.id
_entity.type
_entity.pdbx_description
1 polymer ?
#
loop_
_entity_poly.entity_id
_entity_poly.type
_entity_poly.pdbx_seq_one_letter_code
_entity_poly.pdbx_strand_id
1 'polypeptide(L)'
;MEEFLLIDIKRLVIEGNINKAEDTLFSYIEKNKDINVMFIAGEFYTMLMDMSDEELKTNDFSRAEINAWLEEIRKIFKAKILTL
;
A
#
# COMPACT_ATOMS: atom_id res chain seq x y z
N MET A 1 8.82 -4.75 -14.22
CA MET A 1 7.76 -3.72 -14.12
C MET A 1 7.43 -3.45 -12.65
N GLU A 2 7.27 -4.50 -11.84
CA GLU A 2 7.07 -4.38 -10.38
C GLU A 2 8.27 -3.85 -9.58
N GLU A 3 9.51 -4.08 -10.01
CA GLU A 3 10.69 -3.48 -9.35
C GLU A 3 10.66 -1.94 -9.39
N PHE A 4 10.19 -1.35 -10.49
CA PHE A 4 10.02 0.11 -10.59
C PHE A 4 8.88 0.61 -9.68
N LEU A 5 7.83 -0.18 -9.51
CA LEU A 5 6.73 0.15 -8.60
C LEU A 5 7.24 0.25 -7.16
N LEU A 6 8.00 -0.74 -6.67
CA LEU A 6 8.51 -0.68 -5.29
C LEU A 6 9.43 0.52 -5.06
N ILE A 7 10.29 0.84 -6.03
CA ILE A 7 11.16 2.01 -5.97
C ILE A 7 10.35 3.30 -5.91
N ASP A 8 9.32 3.44 -6.76
CA ASP A 8 8.46 4.61 -6.79
C ASP A 8 7.66 4.77 -5.48
N ILE A 9 7.11 3.69 -4.94
CA ILE A 9 6.41 3.70 -3.66
C ILE A 9 7.33 4.15 -2.53
N LYS A 10 8.52 3.56 -2.42
CA LYS A 10 9.50 3.94 -1.38
C LYS A 10 9.90 5.41 -1.49
N ARG A 11 10.14 5.88 -2.71
CA ARG A 11 10.47 7.29 -2.97
C ARG A 11 9.32 8.21 -2.53
N LEU A 12 8.09 7.91 -2.89
CA LEU A 12 6.92 8.73 -2.53
C LEU A 12 6.72 8.79 -1.02
N VAL A 13 6.90 7.67 -0.30
CA VAL A 13 6.80 7.67 1.17
C VAL A 13 7.88 8.52 1.82
N ILE A 14 9.13 8.43 1.34
CA ILE A 14 10.25 9.26 1.83
C ILE A 14 10.00 10.76 1.56
N GLU A 15 9.36 11.09 0.44
CA GLU A 15 8.97 12.46 0.08
C GLU A 15 7.73 12.97 0.85
N GLY A 16 7.08 12.15 1.69
CA GLY A 16 5.82 12.49 2.37
C GLY A 16 4.58 12.42 1.47
N ASN A 17 4.72 11.93 0.24
CA ASN A 17 3.63 11.81 -0.72
C ASN A 17 2.83 10.51 -0.50
N ILE A 18 2.35 10.27 0.73
CA ILE A 18 1.72 8.99 1.13
C ILE A 18 0.45 8.69 0.34
N ASN A 19 -0.46 9.66 0.20
CA ASN A 19 -1.69 9.47 -0.57
C ASN A 19 -1.41 9.13 -2.04
N LYS A 20 -0.39 9.76 -2.64
CA LYS A 20 0.03 9.44 -4.01
C LYS A 20 0.66 8.05 -4.12
N ALA A 21 1.40 7.62 -3.10
CA ALA A 21 1.93 6.26 -3.04
C ALA A 21 0.78 5.24 -2.99
N GLU A 22 -0.23 5.49 -2.15
CA GLU A 22 -1.43 4.66 -2.06
C GLU A 22 -2.20 4.60 -3.38
N ASP A 23 -2.52 5.73 -3.99
CA ASP A 23 -3.21 5.81 -5.28
C ASP A 23 -2.46 5.02 -6.36
N THR A 24 -1.14 5.14 -6.37
CA THR A 24 -0.27 4.40 -7.30
C THR A 24 -0.36 2.90 -7.02
N LEU A 25 -0.24 2.47 -5.77
CA LEU A 25 -0.33 1.07 -5.38
C LEU A 25 -1.69 0.46 -5.78
N PHE A 26 -2.80 1.12 -5.46
CA PHE A 26 -4.15 0.63 -5.79
C PHE A 26 -4.38 0.55 -7.30
N SER A 27 -3.90 1.55 -8.06
CA SER A 27 -3.95 1.51 -9.53
C SER A 27 -3.24 0.29 -10.13
N TYR A 28 -2.20 -0.22 -9.46
CA TYR A 28 -1.53 -1.46 -9.84
C TYR A 28 -2.28 -2.71 -9.35
N ILE A 29 -2.79 -2.72 -8.11
CA ILE A 29 -3.59 -3.83 -7.57
C ILE A 29 -4.82 -4.10 -8.44
N GLU A 30 -5.49 -3.06 -8.95
CA GLU A 30 -6.66 -3.23 -9.80
C GLU A 30 -6.33 -3.96 -11.11
N LYS A 31 -5.16 -3.67 -11.69
CA LYS A 31 -4.71 -4.21 -12.98
C LYS A 31 -4.03 -5.57 -12.83
N ASN A 32 -3.25 -5.75 -11.77
CA ASN A 32 -2.39 -6.90 -11.52
C ASN A 32 -2.54 -7.35 -10.06
N LYS A 33 -3.22 -8.48 -9.86
CA LYS A 33 -3.49 -9.03 -8.53
C LYS A 33 -2.54 -10.17 -8.16
N ASP A 34 -1.29 -10.13 -8.60
CA ASP A 34 -0.32 -11.20 -8.33
C ASP A 34 0.39 -11.06 -6.97
N ILE A 35 1.17 -12.07 -6.63
CA ILE A 35 1.88 -12.17 -5.35
C ILE A 35 2.88 -11.02 -5.16
N ASN A 36 3.48 -10.51 -6.24
CA ASN A 36 4.51 -9.47 -6.14
C ASN A 36 3.89 -8.13 -5.74
N VAL A 37 2.73 -7.79 -6.30
CA VAL A 37 1.97 -6.60 -5.87
C VAL A 37 1.51 -6.72 -4.42
N MET A 38 1.14 -7.92 -3.95
CA MET A 38 0.84 -8.15 -2.53
C MET A 38 2.06 -7.87 -1.64
N PHE A 39 3.25 -8.31 -2.04
CA PHE A 39 4.49 -8.01 -1.29
C PHE A 39 4.76 -6.50 -1.23
N ILE A 40 4.58 -5.79 -2.34
CA ILE A 40 4.76 -4.33 -2.39
C ILE A 40 3.77 -3.61 -1.47
N ALA A 41 2.51 -4.05 -1.43
CA ALA A 41 1.53 -3.52 -0.48
C ALA A 41 1.95 -3.75 0.98
N GLY A 42 2.47 -4.94 1.30
CA GLY A 42 3.00 -5.27 2.61
C GLY A 42 4.15 -4.35 3.02
N GLU A 43 5.11 -4.12 2.12
CA GLU A 43 6.21 -3.19 2.34
C GLU A 43 5.70 -1.75 2.61
N PHE A 44 4.76 -1.28 1.79
CA PHE A 44 4.17 0.06 1.93
C PHE A 44 3.54 0.27 3.30
N TYR A 45 2.61 -0.59 3.72
CA TYR A 45 1.94 -0.42 5.01
C TYR A 45 2.85 -0.72 6.20
N THR A 46 3.92 -1.50 6.03
CA THR A 46 4.97 -1.64 7.05
C THR A 46 5.68 -0.31 7.29
N MET A 47 6.06 0.41 6.22
CA MET A 47 6.66 1.74 6.35
C MET A 47 5.71 2.73 7.05
N LEU A 48 4.41 2.67 6.78
CA LEU A 48 3.42 3.53 7.45
C LEU A 48 3.20 3.14 8.92
N MET A 49 3.30 1.86 9.25
CA MET A 49 3.21 1.41 10.65
C MET A 49 4.38 1.91 11.50
N ASP A 50 5.57 2.05 10.90
CA ASP A 50 6.77 2.54 11.59
C ASP A 50 6.76 4.05 11.87
N MET A 51 5.96 4.84 11.14
CA MET A 51 5.78 6.27 11.39
C MET A 51 5.05 6.53 12.71
N SER A 52 5.25 7.69 13.33
CA SER A 52 4.46 8.15 14.48
C SER A 52 3.05 8.60 14.05
N ASP A 53 2.13 8.72 15.02
CA ASP A 53 0.78 9.24 14.73
C ASP A 53 0.82 10.71 14.25
N GLU A 54 1.77 11.51 14.74
CA GLU A 54 2.01 12.87 14.26
C GLU A 54 2.52 12.88 12.81
N GLU A 55 3.48 12.02 12.48
CA GLU A 55 4.01 11.90 11.10
C GLU A 55 2.90 11.49 10.12
N LEU A 56 2.09 10.50 10.48
CA LEU A 56 0.94 10.10 9.66
C LEU A 56 -0.04 11.25 9.47
N LYS A 57 -0.38 11.95 10.55
CA LYS A 57 -1.31 13.08 10.50
C LYS A 57 -0.78 14.24 9.65
N THR A 58 0.52 14.52 9.67
CA THR A 58 1.15 15.53 8.79
C THR A 58 1.03 15.16 7.32
N ASN A 59 0.89 13.88 7.00
CA ASN A 59 0.72 13.36 5.64
C ASN A 59 -0.74 12.97 5.34
N ASP A 60 -1.71 13.53 6.07
CA ASP A 60 -3.16 13.26 5.93
C ASP A 60 -3.51 11.77 5.99
N PHE A 61 -2.87 11.03 6.90
CA PHE A 61 -3.10 9.60 7.11
C PHE A 61 -3.33 9.27 8.59
N SER A 62 -3.93 8.11 8.86
CA SER A 62 -4.22 7.63 10.20
C SER A 62 -4.08 6.11 10.33
N ARG A 63 -3.94 5.62 11.57
CA ARG A 63 -3.96 4.17 11.85
C ARG A 63 -5.27 3.51 11.45
N ALA A 64 -6.39 4.23 11.54
CA ALA A 64 -7.69 3.73 11.14
C ALA A 64 -7.72 3.46 9.63
N GLU A 65 -7.16 4.38 8.83
CA GLU A 65 -7.04 4.22 7.38
C GLU A 65 -6.10 3.07 7.01
N ILE A 66 -4.91 2.96 7.64
CA ILE A 66 -4.01 1.82 7.47
C ILE A 66 -4.77 0.50 7.63
N ASN A 67 -5.51 0.35 8.74
CA ASN A 67 -6.24 -0.88 9.03
C ASN A 67 -7.39 -1.13 8.04
N ALA A 68 -8.12 -0.08 7.64
CA ALA A 68 -9.19 -0.20 6.65
C ALA A 68 -8.67 -0.68 5.30
N TRP A 69 -7.56 -0.12 4.83
CA TRP A 69 -6.95 -0.50 3.57
C TRP A 69 -6.31 -1.89 3.59
N LEU A 70 -5.67 -2.28 4.70
CA LEU A 70 -5.17 -3.64 4.88
C LEU A 70 -6.29 -4.69 4.80
N GLU A 71 -7.46 -4.43 5.37
CA GLU A 71 -8.62 -5.31 5.24
C GLU A 71 -9.15 -5.36 3.80
N GLU A 72 -9.12 -4.24 3.08
CA GLU A 72 -9.55 -4.19 1.67
C GLU A 72 -8.61 -4.96 0.75
N ILE A 73 -7.31 -4.82 0.96
CA ILE A 73 -6.28 -5.62 0.28
C ILE A 73 -6.47 -7.10 0.60
N ARG A 74 -6.69 -7.45 1.87
CA ARG A 74 -6.98 -8.83 2.28
C ARG A 74 -8.20 -9.40 1.55
N LYS A 75 -9.28 -8.63 1.39
CA LYS A 75 -10.47 -9.05 0.61
C LYS A 75 -10.13 -9.27 -0.86
N ILE A 76 -9.41 -8.33 -1.49
CA ILE A 76 -9.01 -8.41 -2.91
C ILE A 76 -8.23 -9.71 -3.18
N PHE A 77 -7.25 -10.02 -2.33
CA PHE A 77 -6.40 -11.20 -2.54
C PHE A 77 -7.03 -12.51 -2.06
N LYS A 78 -7.87 -12.50 -1.02
CA LYS A 78 -8.63 -13.69 -0.61
C LYS A 78 -9.63 -14.12 -1.68
N ALA A 79 -10.28 -13.17 -2.36
CA ALA A 79 -11.16 -13.47 -3.48
C ALA A 79 -10.44 -14.22 -4.61
N LYS A 80 -9.14 -13.94 -4.82
CA LYS A 80 -8.32 -14.62 -5.83
C LYS A 80 -8.04 -16.09 -5.49
N ILE A 81 -7.79 -16.42 -4.22
CA ILE A 81 -7.50 -17.80 -3.77
C ILE A 81 -8.72 -18.72 -3.97
N LEU A 82 -9.94 -18.18 -3.86
CA LEU A 82 -11.18 -18.94 -4.05
C LEU A 82 -11.59 -19.13 -5.53
N THR A 83 -10.89 -18.47 -6.45
CA THR A 83 -11.12 -18.57 -7.91
C THR A 83 -10.05 -19.36 -8.66
N LEU A 84 -9.07 -19.90 -7.94
CA LEU A 84 -8.06 -20.85 -8.43
C LEU A 84 -8.52 -22.29 -8.16
#